data_AF-A0A382YX46-F1
#
_entry.id   AF-A0A382YX46-F1
#
_cell.length_a   1.000
_cell.length_b   1.000
_cell.length_c   1.000
_cell.angle_alpha   90.00
_cell.angle_beta   90.00
_cell.angle_gamma   90.00
#
_symmetry.space_group_name_H-M   'P 1'
#
loop_
_entity.id
_entity.type
_entity.pdbx_description
1 polymer ?
#
loop_
_entity_poly.entity_id
_entity_poly.type
_entity_poly.pdbx_seq_one_letter_code
_entity_poly.pdbx_strand_id
1 'polypeptide(L)'
;IIQEVLYIKSGKVRVDFYDNEKCYMESKILVKGDVILLADGGHGFKMLESSEIIEVKQGPYAGDMDKERFKPVKDKDVLIL
;
A
#
# COMPACT_ATOMS: atom_id res chain seq x y z
N ILE A 1 11.90 0.55 -10.48
CA ILE A 1 10.74 0.49 -9.57
C ILE A 1 9.84 -0.61 -10.11
N ILE A 2 9.58 -1.64 -9.32
CA ILE A 2 8.67 -2.73 -9.71
C ILE A 2 7.25 -2.26 -9.39
N GLN A 3 6.37 -2.31 -10.38
CA GLN A 3 4.95 -2.06 -10.16
C GLN A 3 4.30 -3.31 -9.57
N GLU A 4 3.39 -3.09 -8.62
CA GLU A 4 2.66 -4.17 -7.97
C GLU A 4 1.16 -3.91 -8.00
N VAL A 5 0.41 -5.00 -8.16
CA VAL A 5 -1.05 -5.00 -8.09
C VAL A 5 -1.45 -5.82 -6.88
N LEU A 6 -2.32 -5.26 -6.05
CA LEU A 6 -2.92 -5.99 -4.94
C LEU A 6 -4.40 -6.23 -5.20
N TYR A 7 -4.86 -7.43 -4.86
CA TYR A 7 -6.26 -7.78 -4.77
C TYR A 7 -6.62 -8.15 -3.33
N ILE A 8 -7.66 -7.52 -2.79
CA ILE A 8 -8.13 -7.80 -1.44
C ILE A 8 -9.11 -8.97 -1.47
N LYS A 9 -8.65 -10.14 -1.02
CA LYS A 9 -9.47 -11.36 -0.98
C LYS A 9 -10.45 -11.34 0.20
N SER A 10 -10.05 -10.80 1.34
CA SER A 10 -10.87 -10.67 2.55
C SER A 10 -10.31 -9.60 3.51
N GLY A 11 -11.14 -9.12 4.43
CA GLY A 11 -10.76 -8.16 5.47
C GLY A 11 -10.94 -6.68 5.09
N LYS A 12 -10.20 -5.82 5.78
CA LYS A 12 -10.24 -4.35 5.65
C LYS A 12 -8.84 -3.78 5.86
N VAL A 13 -8.33 -3.11 4.84
CA VAL A 13 -6.95 -2.61 4.78
C VAL A 13 -6.99 -1.12 4.51
N ARG A 14 -6.24 -0.34 5.28
CA ARG A 14 -5.94 1.06 4.92
C ARG A 14 -4.65 1.08 4.11
N VAL A 15 -4.69 1.75 2.96
CA VAL A 15 -3.49 2.14 2.22
C VAL A 15 -3.26 3.64 2.42
N ASP A 16 -2.02 4.00 2.73
CA ASP A 16 -1.54 5.37 2.90
C ASP A 16 -0.65 5.70 1.69
N PHE A 17 -0.96 6.76 0.95
CA PHE A 17 -0.21 7.16 -0.24
C PHE A 17 0.74 8.31 0.04
N TYR A 18 1.90 8.27 -0.62
CA TYR A 18 2.96 9.27 -0.52
C TYR A 18 3.48 9.59 -1.91
N ASP A 19 3.88 10.84 -2.12
CA ASP A 19 4.59 11.24 -3.33
C ASP A 19 6.05 10.76 -3.33
N ASN A 20 6.79 11.10 -4.40
CA ASN A 20 8.19 10.75 -4.57
C ASN A 20 9.14 11.47 -3.59
N GLU A 21 8.67 12.53 -2.91
CA GLU A 21 9.39 13.21 -1.84
C GLU A 21 9.06 12.61 -0.46
N LYS A 22 8.27 11.53 -0.41
CA LYS A 22 7.81 10.83 0.80
C LYS A 22 6.86 11.70 1.64
N CYS A 23 6.22 12.69 1.04
CA CYS A 23 5.17 13.48 1.66
C CYS A 23 3.84 12.72 1.58
N TYR A 24 3.15 12.62 2.72
CA TYR A 24 1.84 11.98 2.80
C TYR A 24 0.80 12.78 2.01
N MET A 25 -0.02 12.09 1.21
CA MET A 25 -1.08 12.68 0.41
C MET A 25 -2.46 12.39 1.00
N GLU A 26 -2.84 11.11 1.04
CA GLU A 26 -4.16 10.65 1.44
C GLU A 26 -4.13 9.17 1.80
N SER A 27 -5.24 8.68 2.35
CA SER A 27 -5.45 7.26 2.60
C SER A 27 -6.78 6.78 2.03
N LYS A 28 -6.81 5.50 1.64
CA LYS A 28 -8.01 4.79 1.19
C LYS A 28 -8.23 3.54 2.01
N ILE A 29 -9.50 3.19 2.21
CA ILE A 29 -9.88 1.89 2.77
C ILE A 29 -10.20 0.96 1.62
N LEU A 30 -9.49 -0.16 1.56
CA LEU A 30 -9.71 -1.24 0.64
C LEU A 30 -10.39 -2.39 1.38
N VAL A 31 -11.41 -2.96 0.75
CA VAL A 31 -12.21 -4.07 1.26
C VAL A 31 -12.23 -5.21 0.23
N LYS A 32 -12.85 -6.33 0.60
CA LYS A 32 -12.99 -7.50 -0.28
C LYS A 32 -13.47 -7.09 -1.69
N GLY A 33 -12.74 -7.56 -2.70
CA GLY A 33 -13.05 -7.33 -4.10
C GLY A 33 -12.30 -6.15 -4.72
N ASP A 34 -11.75 -5.25 -3.91
CA ASP A 34 -10.98 -4.12 -4.41
C ASP A 34 -9.66 -4.58 -5.03
N VAL A 35 -9.28 -3.88 -6.10
CA VAL A 35 -8.00 -4.01 -6.78
C VAL A 35 -7.31 -2.65 -6.78
N ILE A 36 -6.02 -2.64 -6.46
CA ILE A 36 -5.19 -1.44 -6.50
C ILE A 36 -3.91 -1.70 -7.29
N LEU A 37 -3.57 -0.76 -8.17
CA LEU A 37 -2.28 -0.69 -8.84
C LEU A 37 -1.42 0.36 -8.13
N LEU A 38 -0.25 -0.05 -7.65
CA LEU A 38 0.75 0.81 -7.05
C LEU A 38 1.79 1.15 -8.13
N ALA A 39 1.49 2.16 -8.94
CA ALA A 39 2.23 2.47 -10.15
C ALA A 39 3.48 3.34 -9.93
N ASP A 40 3.40 4.29 -8.99
CA ASP A 40 4.46 5.25 -8.65
C ASP A 40 4.26 5.75 -7.20
N GLY A 41 5.29 6.41 -6.65
CA GLY A 41 5.27 6.95 -5.30
C GLY A 41 5.48 5.90 -4.20
N GLY A 42 5.28 6.35 -2.96
CA GLY A 42 5.34 5.51 -1.78
C GLY A 42 3.95 5.06 -1.34
N HIS A 43 3.88 3.91 -0.68
CA HIS A 43 2.66 3.47 -0.02
C HIS A 43 2.96 2.77 1.31
N GLY A 44 1.99 2.82 2.23
CA GLY A 44 2.01 2.08 3.48
C GLY A 44 0.70 1.33 3.67
N PHE A 45 0.75 0.15 4.30
CA PHE A 45 -0.45 -0.61 4.61
C PHE A 45 -0.66 -0.72 6.11
N LYS A 46 -1.90 -0.57 6.53
CA LYS A 46 -2.35 -0.89 7.88
C LYS A 46 -3.57 -1.81 7.81
N MET A 47 -3.42 -3.01 8.36
CA MET A 47 -4.53 -3.95 8.49
C MET A 47 -5.44 -3.46 9.62
N LEU A 48 -6.67 -3.08 9.29
CA LEU A 48 -7.67 -2.66 10.28
C LEU A 48 -8.43 -3.87 10.84
N GLU A 49 -8.52 -4.93 10.04
CA GLU A 49 -9.08 -6.23 10.39
C GLU A 49 -8.17 -7.34 9.82
N SER A 50 -8.37 -8.59 10.26
CA SER A 50 -7.68 -9.75 9.66
C SER A 50 -7.96 -9.78 8.16
N SER A 51 -6.90 -9.77 7.34
CA SER A 51 -7.02 -9.54 5.89
C SER A 51 -6.14 -10.50 5.11
N GLU A 52 -6.66 -10.96 3.97
CA GLU A 52 -5.90 -11.72 2.97
C GLU A 52 -5.74 -10.87 1.71
N ILE A 53 -4.50 -10.73 1.26
CA ILE A 53 -4.13 -9.93 0.09
C ILE A 53 -3.36 -10.82 -0.88
N ILE A 54 -3.68 -10.74 -2.16
CA ILE A 54 -2.90 -11.36 -3.23
C ILE A 54 -2.09 -10.24 -3.89
N GLU A 55 -0.76 -10.33 -3.79
CA GLU A 55 0.18 -9.39 -4.40
C GLU A 55 0.77 -10.01 -5.68
N VAL A 56 0.67 -9.26 -6.78
CA VAL A 56 1.21 -9.65 -8.09
C VAL A 56 2.27 -8.63 -8.50
N LYS A 57 3.47 -9.11 -8.81
CA LYS A 57 4.62 -8.28 -9.25
C LYS A 57 5.24 -8.83 -10.52
N GLN A 58 5.81 -7.94 -11.31
CA GLN A 58 6.72 -8.32 -12.39
C GLN A 58 8.11 -8.60 -11.82
N GLY A 59 8.67 -9.77 -12.13
CA GLY A 59 9.97 -10.19 -11.63
C GLY A 59 11.17 -9.49 -12.29
N PRO A 60 12.40 -9.80 -11.84
CA PRO A 60 12.75 -10.81 -10.84
C PRO A 60 12.41 -10.39 -9.41
N TYR A 61 12.17 -11.35 -8.52
CA TYR A 61 12.00 -11.08 -7.09
C TYR A 61 13.36 -10.79 -6.46
N ALA A 62 13.59 -9.55 -5.96
CA ALA A 62 14.84 -9.17 -5.29
C ALA A 62 14.71 -9.05 -3.76
N GLY A 63 13.55 -9.43 -3.20
CA GLY A 63 13.33 -9.45 -1.75
C GLY A 63 13.42 -8.05 -1.13
N ASP A 64 14.19 -7.91 -0.05
CA ASP A 64 14.33 -6.62 0.66
C ASP A 64 15.08 -5.55 -0.14
N MET A 65 15.83 -5.95 -1.17
CA MET A 65 16.56 -5.00 -2.04
C MET A 65 15.61 -4.21 -2.95
N ASP A 66 14.34 -4.63 -3.08
CA ASP A 66 13.35 -3.97 -3.93
C ASP A 66 12.73 -2.71 -3.31
N LYS A 67 12.98 -2.43 -2.02
CA LYS A 67 12.21 -1.43 -1.27
C LYS A 67 13.07 -0.45 -0.49
N GLU A 68 12.83 0.84 -0.71
CA GLU A 68 13.22 1.88 0.22
C GLU A 68 12.16 2.02 1.32
N ARG A 69 12.58 2.05 2.58
CA ARG A 69 11.67 2.24 3.73
C ARG A 69 11.87 3.62 4.34
N PHE A 70 10.77 4.24 4.74
CA PHE A 70 10.77 5.55 5.41
C PHE A 70 9.68 5.59 6.49
N LYS A 71 9.65 6.68 7.25
CA LYS A 71 8.73 6.84 8.38
C LYS A 71 7.30 7.11 7.87
N PRO A 72 6.30 6.30 8.28
CA PRO A 72 4.93 6.50 7.83
C PRO A 72 4.25 7.67 8.57
N VAL A 73 3.13 8.12 8.01
CA VAL A 73 2.15 9.02 8.67
C VAL A 73 1.69 8.41 9.99
N LYS A 74 1.41 9.25 11.00
CA LYS A 74 0.84 8.80 12.26
C LYS A 74 -0.67 8.62 12.09
N ASP A 75 -1.25 7.64 12.76
CA ASP A 75 -2.69 7.36 12.65
C ASP A 75 -3.61 8.55 12.91
N LYS A 76 -3.21 9.44 13.82
CA LYS A 76 -3.99 10.64 14.16
C LYS A 76 -3.99 11.71 13.07
N ASP A 77 -3.06 11.63 12.13
CA ASP A 77 -2.82 12.62 11.08
C ASP A 77 -3.31 12.09 9.70
N VAL A 78 -3.97 10.91 9.69
CA VAL A 78 -4.49 10.25 8.49
C VAL A 78 -5.76 10.92 7.98
N LEU A 79 -5.82 11.15 6.67
CA LEU A 79 -6.96 11.66 5.93
C LEU A 79 -7.54 10.54 5.06
N ILE A 80 -8.73 10.04 5.40
CA ILE A 80 -9.42 9.01 4.62
C ILE A 80 -10.39 9.69 3.65
N LEU A 81 -10.25 9.40 2.36
CA LEU A 81 -11.13 9.89 1.29
C LEU A 81 -12.10 8.83 0.77
#